data_AF-A0A4R4X3N1-F1
#
_entry.id   AF-A0A4R4X3N1-F1
#
_cell.length_a   1.000
_cell.length_b   1.000
_cell.length_c   1.000
_cell.angle_alpha   90.00
_cell.angle_beta   90.00
_cell.angle_gamma   90.00
#
_symmetry.space_group_name_H-M   'P 1'
#
loop_
_entity.id
_entity.type
_entity.pdbx_description
1 polymer ?
#
loop_
_entity_poly.entity_id
_entity_poly.type
_entity_poly.pdbx_seq_one_letter_code
_entity_poly.pdbx_strand_id
1 'polypeptide(L)'
;MDDVELKPYFSGVDMARLKRHMVMLLCSVLGGPEVYEGHDLGDAHRGMGITGEHYEKVGRILVTVLREDFGADDGLVEHVATG
;
A
#
# COMPACT_ATOMS: atom_id res chain seq x y z
N MET A 1 -10.77 1.01 8.33
CA MET A 1 -10.39 1.95 7.26
C MET A 1 -11.50 2.96 7.22
N ASP A 2 -11.18 4.17 7.63
CA ASP A 2 -12.20 5.14 8.04
C ASP A 2 -12.45 6.21 6.97
N ASP A 3 -11.67 6.16 5.88
CA ASP A 3 -11.87 6.97 4.68
C ASP A 3 -13.11 6.49 3.91
N VAL A 4 -14.10 7.37 3.78
CA VAL A 4 -15.40 7.07 3.17
C VAL A 4 -15.28 6.70 1.69
N GLU A 5 -14.32 7.27 0.96
CA GLU A 5 -14.14 7.02 -0.47
C GLU A 5 -13.45 5.68 -0.73
N LEU A 6 -12.58 5.26 0.19
CA LEU A 6 -11.80 4.05 0.02
C LEU A 6 -12.44 2.82 0.69
N LYS A 7 -13.23 3.02 1.75
CA LYS A 7 -13.92 1.96 2.50
C LYS A 7 -14.69 0.95 1.62
N PRO A 8 -15.38 1.33 0.53
CA PRO A 8 -16.06 0.37 -0.34
C PRO A 8 -15.15 -0.70 -0.95
N TYR A 9 -13.90 -0.36 -1.29
CA TYR A 9 -12.94 -1.31 -1.89
C TYR A 9 -12.54 -2.45 -0.96
N PHE A 10 -12.70 -2.25 0.35
CA PHE A 10 -12.34 -3.23 1.37
C PHE A 10 -13.56 -3.99 1.92
N SER A 11 -14.76 -3.74 1.40
CA SER A 11 -15.97 -4.45 1.79
C SER A 11 -15.87 -5.93 1.42
N GLY A 12 -16.04 -6.82 2.40
CA GLY A 12 -15.93 -8.27 2.20
C GLY A 12 -14.50 -8.78 2.00
N VAL A 13 -13.49 -7.92 2.11
CA VAL A 13 -12.07 -8.33 2.05
C VAL A 13 -11.63 -8.93 3.39
N ASP A 14 -10.92 -10.05 3.33
CA ASP A 14 -10.21 -10.58 4.50
C ASP A 14 -9.06 -9.65 4.88
N MET A 15 -9.31 -8.80 5.89
CA MET A 15 -8.34 -7.82 6.37
C MET A 15 -7.09 -8.46 6.98
N ALA A 16 -7.19 -9.68 7.54
CA ALA A 16 -6.02 -10.36 8.10
C ALA A 16 -5.10 -10.87 6.98
N ARG A 17 -5.67 -11.34 5.88
CA ARG A 17 -4.92 -11.71 4.68
C ARG A 17 -4.33 -10.48 3.98
N LEU A 18 -5.13 -9.41 3.84
CA LEU A 18 -4.68 -8.16 3.21
C LEU A 18 -3.49 -7.54 3.97
N LYS A 19 -3.55 -7.48 5.30
CA LYS A 19 -2.44 -6.96 6.12
C LYS A 19 -1.16 -7.77 5.93
N ARG A 20 -1.25 -9.11 5.82
CA ARG A 20 -0.09 -9.96 5.53
C ARG A 20 0.50 -9.67 4.15
N HIS A 21 -0.34 -9.50 3.14
CA HIS A 21 0.12 -9.10 1.80
C HIS A 21 0.83 -7.74 1.82
N MET A 22 0.29 -6.75 2.54
CA MET A 22 0.93 -5.44 2.68
C MET A 22 2.30 -5.52 3.38
N VAL A 23 2.44 -6.35 4.42
CA VAL A 23 3.74 -6.56 5.09
C VAL A 23 4.76 -7.14 4.11
N MET A 24 4.39 -8.16 3.33
CA MET A 24 5.31 -8.75 2.34
C MET A 24 5.73 -7.74 1.27
N LEU A 25 4.79 -6.93 0.76
CA LEU A 25 5.09 -5.86 -0.20
C LEU A 25 6.09 -4.87 0.40
N LEU A 26 5.81 -4.35 1.60
CA LEU A 26 6.69 -3.38 2.26
C LEU A 26 8.06 -3.99 2.58
N CYS A 27 8.13 -5.24 3.06
CA CYS A 27 9.41 -5.92 3.27
C CYS A 27 10.22 -6.03 1.97
N SER A 28 9.58 -6.38 0.86
CA SER A 28 10.24 -6.45 -0.45
C SER A 28 10.74 -5.08 -0.93
N VAL A 29 9.91 -4.04 -0.80
CA VAL A 29 10.29 -2.67 -1.19
C VAL A 29 11.42 -2.14 -0.31
N LEU A 30 11.41 -2.46 0.98
CA LEU A 30 12.43 -1.99 1.93
C LEU A 30 13.75 -2.80 1.90
N GLY A 31 13.94 -3.66 0.90
CA GLY A 31 15.16 -4.46 0.75
C GLY A 31 15.28 -5.62 1.73
N GLY A 32 14.15 -6.09 2.28
CA GLY A 32 14.07 -7.31 3.04
C GLY A 32 14.40 -8.55 2.19
N PRO A 33 14.75 -9.69 2.81
CA PRO A 33 15.17 -10.89 2.10
C PRO A 33 14.02 -11.58 1.35
N GLU A 34 12.77 -11.22 1.64
CA GLU A 34 11.58 -11.74 0.96
C GLU A 34 11.25 -10.90 -0.26
N VAL A 35 11.15 -11.55 -1.41
CA VAL A 35 10.62 -10.96 -2.64
C VAL A 35 9.12 -11.08 -2.62
N TYR A 36 8.41 -9.99 -2.89
CA TYR A 36 6.98 -10.04 -3.12
C TYR A 36 6.69 -10.79 -4.44
N GLU A 37 6.15 -12.01 -4.33
CA GLU A 37 5.81 -12.87 -5.50
C GLU A 37 4.35 -12.69 -5.98
N GLY A 38 3.65 -11.66 -5.47
CA GLY A 38 2.28 -11.39 -5.89
C GLY A 38 2.21 -10.77 -7.29
N HIS A 39 0.98 -10.57 -7.78
CA HIS A 39 0.77 -9.78 -8.98
C HIS A 39 1.36 -8.37 -8.80
N ASP A 40 1.97 -7.84 -9.86
CA ASP A 40 2.29 -6.42 -9.94
C ASP A 40 1.08 -5.59 -9.52
N LEU A 41 1.33 -4.46 -8.86
CA LEU A 41 0.26 -3.58 -8.35
C LEU A 41 -0.76 -3.23 -9.43
N GLY A 42 -0.33 -2.96 -10.67
CA GLY A 42 -1.25 -2.64 -11.77
C GLY A 42 -2.16 -3.81 -12.12
N ASP A 43 -1.62 -5.03 -12.15
CA ASP A 43 -2.39 -6.24 -12.45
C ASP A 43 -3.30 -6.65 -11.30
N ALA A 44 -2.82 -6.56 -10.06
CA ALA A 44 -3.57 -6.87 -8.86
C ALA A 44 -4.84 -6.02 -8.71
N HIS A 45 -4.78 -4.77 -9.19
CA HIS A 45 -5.86 -3.79 -9.07
C HIS A 45 -6.69 -3.60 -10.35
N ARG A 46 -6.35 -4.33 -11.42
CA ARG A 46 -7.00 -4.21 -12.73
C ARG A 46 -8.50 -4.54 -12.62
N GLY A 47 -9.33 -3.68 -13.18
CA GLY A 47 -10.79 -3.90 -13.26
C GLY A 47 -11.55 -3.63 -11.96
N MET A 48 -10.89 -3.17 -10.89
CA MET A 48 -11.55 -2.82 -9.63
C MET A 48 -12.22 -1.44 -9.64
N GLY A 49 -12.08 -0.67 -10.73
CA GLY A 49 -12.62 0.69 -10.80
C GLY A 49 -11.89 1.68 -9.88
N ILE A 50 -10.61 1.43 -9.60
CA ILE A 50 -9.75 2.35 -8.85
C ILE A 50 -9.36 3.51 -9.77
N THR A 51 -9.66 4.74 -9.34
CA THR A 51 -9.27 5.95 -10.05
C THR A 51 -7.85 6.36 -9.66
N GLY A 52 -7.23 7.25 -10.46
CA GLY A 52 -5.95 7.85 -10.08
C GLY A 52 -6.02 8.55 -8.72
N GLU A 53 -7.11 9.26 -8.44
CA GLU A 53 -7.32 9.95 -7.16
C GLU A 53 -7.35 8.98 -5.96
N HIS A 54 -8.01 7.82 -6.10
CA HIS A 54 -8.02 6.79 -5.06
C HIS A 54 -6.62 6.20 -4.84
N TYR A 55 -5.89 5.95 -5.93
CA TYR A 55 -4.53 5.43 -5.87
C TYR A 55 -3.59 6.41 -5.16
N GLU A 56 -3.60 7.68 -5.56
CA GLU A 56 -2.83 8.73 -4.91
C GLU A 56 -3.21 8.92 -3.45
N LYS A 57 -4.51 8.80 -3.10
CA LYS A 57 -4.97 8.92 -1.72
C LYS A 57 -4.39 7.83 -0.83
N VAL A 58 -4.37 6.58 -1.30
CA VAL A 58 -3.72 5.47 -0.58
C VAL A 58 -2.21 5.71 -0.44
N GLY A 59 -1.54 6.20 -1.50
CA GLY A 59 -0.12 6.56 -1.46
C GLY A 59 0.17 7.63 -0.40
N ARG A 60 -0.65 8.68 -0.33
CA ARG A 60 -0.52 9.73 0.70
C ARG A 60 -0.70 9.16 2.11
N ILE A 61 -1.70 8.30 2.32
CA ILE A 61 -1.92 7.63 3.61
C ILE A 61 -0.68 6.83 4.01
N LEU A 62 -0.10 6.06 3.09
CA LEU A 62 1.11 5.29 3.34
C LEU A 62 2.28 6.18 3.75
N VAL A 63 2.54 7.26 3.00
CA VAL A 63 3.61 8.23 3.29
C VAL A 63 3.41 8.90 4.65
N THR A 64 2.18 9.33 4.96
CA THR A 64 1.83 9.93 6.25
C THR A 64 2.13 8.97 7.39
N VAL A 65 1.66 7.72 7.30
CA VAL A 65 1.91 6.70 8.34
C VAL A 65 3.41 6.45 8.51
N LEU A 66 4.17 6.27 7.42
CA LEU A 66 5.62 6.05 7.50
C LEU A 66 6.35 7.21 8.18
N ARG A 67 6.01 8.46 7.84
CA ARG A 67 6.64 9.64 8.44
C ARG A 67 6.21 9.87 9.88
N GLU A 68 4.91 9.92 10.12
CA GLU A 68 4.35 10.41 11.39
C GLU A 68 4.34 9.32 12.46
N ASP A 69 4.00 8.08 12.10
CA ASP A 69 3.86 6.99 13.08
C ASP A 69 5.17 6.21 13.25
N PHE A 70 6.00 6.14 12.20
CA PHE A 70 7.23 5.34 12.19
C PHE A 70 8.52 6.16 12.10
N GLY A 71 8.45 7.48 11.93
CA GLY A 71 9.64 8.35 11.89
C GLY A 71 10.56 8.10 10.71
N ALA A 72 10.02 7.59 9.59
CA ALA A 72 10.77 7.36 8.36
C ALA A 72 11.37 8.67 7.84
N ASP A 73 12.65 8.63 7.44
CA ASP A 73 13.30 9.74 6.76
C ASP A 73 12.82 9.89 5.30
N ASP A 74 13.15 11.02 4.68
CA ASP A 74 12.73 11.33 3.32
C ASP A 74 13.25 10.34 2.28
N GLY A 75 14.44 9.76 2.50
CA GLY A 75 14.99 8.76 1.59
C GLY A 75 14.19 7.46 1.63
N LEU A 76 13.80 7.01 2.83
CA LEU A 76 12.94 5.84 2.99
C LEU A 76 11.56 6.05 2.36
N VAL A 77 10.98 7.23 2.56
CA VAL A 77 9.68 7.61 2.00
C VAL A 77 9.74 7.67 0.47
N GLU A 78 10.78 8.27 -0.10
CA GLU A 78 10.96 8.35 -1.56
C GLU A 78 11.14 6.96 -2.18
N HIS A 79 11.90 6.08 -1.51
CA HIS A 79 12.07 4.70 -1.93
C HIS A 79 10.75 3.93 -1.99
N VAL A 80 9.91 4.07 -0.97
CA VAL A 80 8.60 3.40 -0.92
C VAL A 80 7.59 4.02 -1.91
N ALA A 81 7.67 5.32 -2.16
CA ALA A 81 6.74 6.01 -3.06
C ALA A 81 7.01 5.78 -4.55
N THR A 82 8.23 5.36 -4.90
CA THR A 82 8.68 5.18 -6.29
C THR A 82 8.95 3.72 -6.68
N GLY A 83 9.02 2.82 -5.69
CA GLY A 83 9.23 1.38 -5.86
C GLY A 83 8.01 0.60 -6.33
#